data_AF-A0A955B299-F1
#
_entry.id   AF-A0A955B299-F1
#
_cell.length_a   1.000
_cell.length_b   1.000
_cell.length_c   1.000
_cell.angle_alpha   90.00
_cell.angle_beta   90.00
_cell.angle_gamma   90.00
#
_symmetry.space_group_name_H-M   'P 1'
#
loop_
_entity.id
_entity.type
_entity.pdbx_description
1 polymer ?
#
loop_
_entity_poly.entity_id
_entity_poly.type
_entity_poly.pdbx_seq_one_letter_code
_entity_poly.pdbx_strand_id
1 'polypeptide(L)' 'AGSHTEAQVANAIVEACYLGDEQGRSIHLLGPLAGKVIRISPPLTMDLDEAREYLDAMYEILLKLRQRLGS' A
#
# COMPACT_ATOMS: atom_id res chain seq x y z
N ALA A 1 -2.14 22.20 0.07
CA ALA A 1 -2.69 21.23 -0.90
C ALA A 1 -1.50 20.59 -1.61
N GLY A 2 -1.47 19.25 -1.67
CA GLY A 2 -0.26 18.44 -1.87
C GLY A 2 0.42 18.63 -3.23
N SER A 3 1.75 18.65 -3.21
CA SER A 3 2.65 18.83 -4.37
C SER A 3 2.75 17.60 -5.29
N HIS A 4 2.02 16.52 -5.00
CA HIS A 4 2.15 15.24 -5.66
C HIS A 4 0.93 14.95 -6.53
N THR A 5 1.17 14.46 -7.75
CA THR A 5 0.12 13.95 -8.65
C THR A 5 -0.44 12.62 -8.14
N GLU A 6 -1.63 12.24 -8.60
CA GLU A 6 -2.26 10.96 -8.24
C GLU A 6 -1.37 9.77 -8.64
N ALA A 7 -0.63 9.89 -9.75
CA ALA A 7 0.31 8.87 -10.21
C ALA A 7 1.54 8.75 -9.31
N GLN A 8 2.07 9.86 -8.81
CA GLN A 8 3.16 9.84 -7.84
C GLN A 8 2.71 9.21 -6.52
N VAL A 9 1.50 9.55 -6.05
CA VAL A 9 0.93 8.94 -4.84
C VAL A 9 0.73 7.45 -5.03
N ALA A 10 0.15 7.00 -6.16
CA ALA A 10 -0.09 5.59 -6.42
C ALA A 10 1.22 4.77 -6.52
N ASN A 11 2.26 5.31 -7.17
CA ASN A 11 3.57 4.66 -7.20
C ASN A 11 4.22 4.61 -5.81
N ALA A 12 4.12 5.68 -5.02
CA ALA A 12 4.66 5.72 -3.67
C ALA A 12 3.94 4.73 -2.73
N ILE A 13 2.66 4.47 -2.94
CA ILE A 13 1.90 3.42 -2.25
C ILE A 13 2.48 2.04 -2.57
N VAL A 14 2.68 1.72 -3.85
CA VAL A 14 3.24 0.42 -4.27
C VAL A 14 4.64 0.22 -3.70
N GLU A 15 5.49 1.25 -3.79
CA GLU A 15 6.85 1.21 -3.22
C GLU A 15 6.84 1.02 -1.70
N ALA A 16 6.03 1.78 -0.96
CA ALA A 16 5.94 1.66 0.49
C ALA A 16 5.45 0.27 0.91
N CYS A 17 4.46 -0.28 0.20
CA CYS A 17 3.95 -1.64 0.42
C CYS A 17 5.04 -2.70 0.16
N TYR A 18 5.84 -2.53 -0.90
CA TYR A 18 6.96 -3.44 -1.22
C TYR A 18 8.06 -3.40 -0.14
N LEU A 19 8.42 -2.20 0.33
CA LEU A 19 9.43 -2.04 1.39
C LEU A 19 8.93 -2.56 2.74
N GLY A 20 7.64 -2.42 3.02
CA GLY A 20 7.03 -2.90 4.25
C GLY A 20 7.25 -2.00 5.46
N ASP A 21 7.11 -2.58 6.65
CA ASP A 21 7.29 -1.91 7.94
C ASP A 21 8.45 -2.51 8.77
N GLU A 22 8.69 -1.92 9.94
CA GLU A 22 9.76 -2.31 10.85
C GLU A 22 9.49 -3.66 11.55
N GLN A 23 8.26 -4.18 11.45
CA GLN A 23 7.87 -5.51 11.93
C GLN A 23 8.15 -6.59 10.87
N GLY A 24 8.68 -6.20 9.71
CA GLY A 24 8.98 -7.10 8.60
C GLY A 24 7.75 -7.48 7.76
N ARG A 25 6.62 -6.79 7.94
CA ARG A 25 5.40 -7.03 7.15
C ARG A 25 5.49 -6.23 5.85
N SER A 26 5.21 -6.87 4.72
CA SER A 26 5.20 -6.22 3.41
C SER A 26 4.08 -6.77 2.53
N ILE A 27 3.68 -5.96 1.56
CA ILE A 27 2.51 -6.18 0.71
C ILE A 27 2.98 -6.09 -0.74
N HIS A 28 3.00 -7.22 -1.44
CA HIS A 28 3.35 -7.23 -2.85
C HIS A 28 2.14 -6.81 -3.70
N LEU A 29 2.16 -5.58 -4.19
CA LEU A 29 1.16 -5.03 -5.09
C LEU A 29 1.67 -5.02 -6.53
N LEU A 30 0.75 -5.20 -7.48
CA LEU A 30 1.02 -4.88 -8.87
C LEU A 30 1.13 -3.35 -9.04
N GLY A 31 1.87 -2.92 -10.06
CA GLY A 31 1.92 -1.51 -10.43
C GLY A 31 0.52 -0.90 -10.66
N PRO A 32 0.36 0.42 -10.47
CA PRO A 32 -0.96 1.06 -10.53
C PRO A 32 -1.63 0.89 -11.89
N LEU A 33 -2.87 0.42 -11.91
CA LEU A 33 -3.67 0.35 -13.12
C LEU A 33 -4.09 1.78 -13.53
N ALA A 34 -4.00 2.08 -14.83
CA ALA A 34 -4.30 3.40 -15.39
C ALA A 34 -3.57 4.55 -14.66
N GLY A 35 -2.38 4.26 -14.10
CA GLY A 35 -1.52 5.21 -13.41
C GLY A 35 -2.03 5.67 -12.03
N LYS A 36 -3.22 5.30 -11.57
CA LYS A 36 -3.78 5.84 -10.31
C LYS A 36 -4.72 4.90 -9.54
N VAL A 37 -4.83 3.64 -9.95
CA VAL A 37 -5.71 2.65 -9.32
C VAL A 37 -4.88 1.53 -8.70
N ILE A 38 -5.01 1.36 -7.39
CA ILE A 38 -4.41 0.23 -6.67
C ILE A 38 -5.35 -0.97 -6.77
N ARG A 39 -4.82 -2.12 -7.18
CA ARG A 39 -5.58 -3.38 -7.29
C ARG A 39 -5.24 -4.29 -6.13
N ILE A 40 -6.28 -4.78 -5.46
CA ILE A 40 -6.18 -5.73 -4.35
C ILE A 40 -6.75 -7.06 -4.84
N SER A 41 -5.91 -8.07 -4.92
CA SER A 41 -6.26 -9.41 -5.44
C SER A 41 -5.61 -10.50 -4.59
N PRO A 42 -6.03 -10.66 -3.32
CA PRO A 42 -5.53 -11.73 -2.47
C PRO A 42 -5.93 -13.11 -3.04
N PRO A 43 -5.21 -14.19 -2.67
CA PRO A 43 -5.61 -15.55 -2.99
C PRO A 43 -7.03 -15.85 -2.49
N LEU A 44 -7.83 -16.55 -3.30
CA LEU A 44 -9.21 -16.94 -2.94
C LEU A 44 -9.28 -17.95 -1.78
N THR A 45 -8.14 -18.58 -1.45
CA THR A 45 -8.00 -19.55 -0.36
C THR A 45 -7.43 -18.94 0.91
N MET A 46 -7.14 -17.63 0.92
CA MET A 46 -6.62 -16.93 2.09
C MET A 46 -7.66 -16.93 3.21
N ASP A 47 -7.22 -17.16 4.44
CA ASP A 47 -8.09 -17.08 5.62
C ASP A 47 -8.52 -15.63 5.88
N LEU A 48 -9.72 -15.43 6.45
CA LEU A 48 -10.25 -14.08 6.68
C LEU A 48 -9.48 -13.31 7.77
N ASP A 49 -8.88 -13.99 8.73
CA ASP A 49 -8.03 -13.34 9.73
C ASP A 49 -6.68 -12.95 9.09
N GLU A 50 -6.10 -13.81 8.25
CA GLU A 50 -4.89 -13.47 7.47
C GLU A 50 -5.15 -12.28 6.52
N ALA A 51 -6.29 -12.26 5.84
CA ALA A 51 -6.68 -11.13 4.99
C ALA A 51 -6.83 -9.83 5.78
N ARG A 52 -7.28 -9.90 7.03
CA ARG A 52 -7.41 -8.75 7.91
C ARG A 52 -6.04 -8.24 8.34
N GLU A 53 -5.17 -9.12 8.82
CA GLU A 53 -3.80 -8.77 9.18
C GLU A 53 -3.03 -8.14 7.99
N TYR A 54 -3.26 -8.66 6.78
CA TYR A 54 -2.70 -8.14 5.54
C TYR A 54 -3.16 -6.70 5.26
N LEU A 55 -4.45 -6.42 5.39
CA LEU A 55 -5.01 -5.08 5.19
C LEU A 55 -4.66 -4.11 6.32
N ASP A 56 -4.55 -4.58 7.55
CA ASP A 56 -4.09 -3.80 8.70
C ASP A 56 -2.63 -3.37 8.52
N ALA A 57 -1.76 -4.29 8.06
CA ALA A 57 -0.38 -3.97 7.72
C ALA A 57 -0.30 -2.90 6.60
N MET A 58 -1.10 -3.06 5.54
CA MET A 58 -1.19 -2.06 4.46
C MET A 58 -1.64 -0.70 5.01
N TYR A 59 -2.66 -0.67 5.88
CA TYR A 59 -3.16 0.57 6.47
C TYR A 59 -2.08 1.32 7.25
N GLU A 60 -1.36 0.63 8.13
CA GLU A 60 -0.28 1.23 8.93
C GLU A 60 0.87 1.77 8.07
N ILE A 61 1.27 1.03 7.03
CA ILE A 61 2.27 1.47 6.05
C ILE A 61 1.81 2.79 5.38
N LEU A 62 0.54 2.87 4.99
CA LEU A 62 0.00 4.05 4.31
C LEU A 62 -0.17 5.25 5.25
N LEU A 63 -0.44 5.04 6.54
CA LEU A 63 -0.44 6.10 7.53
C LEU A 63 0.94 6.76 7.66
N LYS A 64 2.02 5.96 7.65
CA LYS A 64 3.39 6.47 7.66
C LYS A 64 3.74 7.18 6.35
N LEU A 65 3.34 6.60 5.22
CA LEU A 65 3.53 7.22 3.91
C LEU A 65 2.87 8.60 3.84
N ARG A 66 1.64 8.74 4.37
CA ARG A 66 0.92 10.03 4.42
C ARG A 66 1.74 11.10 5.13
N GLN A 67 2.43 10.77 6.23
CA GLN A 67 3.28 11.72 6.94
C GLN A 67 4.45 12.19 6.06
N ARG A 68 5.07 11.25 5.32
CA ARG A 68 6.18 11.53 4.38
C ARG A 68 5.77 12.34 3.15
N LEU A 69 4.55 12.15 2.63
CA LEU A 69 4.04 12.90 1.47
C LEU A 69 3.36 14.22 1.85
N GLY A 70 2.97 14.37 3.12
CA GLY A 70 2.34 15.58 3.67
C GLY A 70 3.33 16.65 4.15
N SER A 71 4.61 16.30 4.29
CA SER A 71 5.74 17.22 4.51
C SER A 71 6.27 17.77 3.19
#